data_AF-A0A3D0QE42-F1
#
_entry.id   AF-A0A3D0QE42-F1
#
_cell.length_a   1.000
_cell.length_b   1.000
_cell.length_c   1.000
_cell.angle_alpha   90.00
_cell.angle_beta   90.00
_cell.angle_gamma   90.00
#
_symmetry.space_group_name_H-M   'P 1'
#
loop_
_entity.id
_entity.type
_entity.pdbx_description
1 polymer ?
#
loop_
_entity_poly.entity_id
_entity_poly.type
_entity_poly.pdbx_seq_one_letter_code
_entity_poly.pdbx_strand_id
1 'polypeptide(L)'
;VAYVKAGHLSMKLAWPFLALSIPAAFLGGFILISDKAYFVLLALALLVAAFRLAMNASAKDEAGEHAAVSVPVSLGVGAGVGFLSGIVGVGGGIFLSPIMIIFKWAGTKRTSAVAALFIVVNSIAGLAGRILKGSSFGGEFLPLIVVAFLGGLLGSYYGANRFSGIVLRRLLSIVLLIAATKLVLALF
;
A
#
# COMPACT_ATOMS: atom_id res chain seq x y z
N VAL A 1 1.36 13.42 4.70
CA VAL A 1 1.23 14.82 5.18
C VAL A 1 -0.20 15.14 5.64
N ALA A 2 -1.24 14.94 4.82
CA ALA A 2 -2.64 15.23 5.20
C ALA A 2 -3.10 14.47 6.47
N TYR A 3 -2.88 13.16 6.56
CA TYR A 3 -3.28 12.34 7.72
C TYR A 3 -2.47 12.60 8.99
N VAL A 4 -1.21 13.02 8.85
CA VAL A 4 -0.35 13.42 9.98
C VAL A 4 -0.84 14.75 10.55
N LYS A 5 -1.18 15.72 9.69
CA LYS A 5 -1.77 17.00 10.10
C LYS A 5 -3.16 16.84 10.73
N ALA A 6 -3.90 15.80 10.38
CA ALA A 6 -5.21 15.47 10.95
C ALA A 6 -5.14 14.66 12.27
N GLY A 7 -3.95 14.37 12.81
CA GLY A 7 -3.78 13.67 14.10
C GLY A 7 -4.19 12.19 14.10
N HIS A 8 -4.41 11.58 12.93
CA HIS A 8 -4.89 10.19 12.82
C HIS A 8 -3.76 9.15 12.83
N LEU A 9 -2.49 9.57 12.80
CA LEU A 9 -1.35 8.65 12.86
C LEU A 9 -1.04 8.28 14.32
N SER A 10 -1.29 7.03 14.71
CA SER A 10 -0.84 6.49 15.99
C SER A 10 0.48 5.74 15.82
N MET A 11 1.60 6.39 16.17
CA MET A 11 2.92 5.75 16.07
C MET A 11 3.04 4.48 16.93
N LYS A 12 2.31 4.44 18.07
CA LYS A 12 2.17 3.24 18.93
C LYS A 12 1.61 2.01 18.20
N LEU A 13 0.74 2.22 17.21
CA LEU A 13 0.19 1.15 16.39
C LEU A 13 1.07 0.84 15.18
N ALA A 14 1.73 1.85 14.60
CA ALA A 14 2.51 1.69 13.39
C ALA A 14 3.85 0.97 13.62
N TRP A 15 4.57 1.31 14.71
CA TRP A 15 5.94 0.82 14.92
C TRP A 15 6.12 -0.71 14.86
N PRO A 16 5.22 -1.55 15.41
CA PRO A 16 5.41 -2.99 15.38
C PRO A 16 5.33 -3.55 13.96
N PHE A 17 4.46 -2.99 13.11
CA PHE A 17 4.40 -3.39 11.69
C PHE A 17 5.64 -2.90 10.94
N LEU A 18 6.11 -1.69 11.23
CA LEU A 18 7.22 -1.08 10.51
C LEU A 18 8.55 -1.79 10.79
N ALA A 19 8.81 -2.14 12.06
CA ALA A 19 10.10 -2.64 12.53
C ALA A 19 10.62 -3.83 11.71
N LEU A 20 9.75 -4.82 11.44
CA LEU A 20 10.13 -6.00 10.66
C LEU A 20 9.82 -5.85 9.16
N SER A 21 8.92 -4.92 8.78
CA SER A 21 8.61 -4.70 7.37
C SER A 21 9.76 -4.09 6.58
N ILE A 22 10.50 -3.13 7.15
CA ILE A 22 11.59 -2.42 6.47
C ILE A 22 12.70 -3.39 6.03
N PRO A 23 13.30 -4.20 6.92
CA PRO A 23 14.32 -5.17 6.49
C PRO A 23 13.73 -6.23 5.55
N ALA A 24 12.48 -6.64 5.76
CA ALA A 24 11.83 -7.61 4.89
C ALA A 24 11.57 -7.06 3.48
N ALA A 25 11.14 -5.80 3.33
CA ALA A 25 10.94 -5.15 2.04
C ALA A 25 12.25 -4.92 1.30
N PHE A 26 13.31 -4.58 2.02
CA PHE A 26 14.65 -4.54 1.46
C PHE A 26 15.03 -5.90 0.87
N LEU A 27 14.91 -6.98 1.65
CA LEU A 27 15.18 -8.35 1.18
C LEU A 27 14.28 -8.75 0.00
N GLY A 28 12.99 -8.38 0.02
CA GLY A 28 12.07 -8.61 -1.09
C GLY A 28 12.50 -7.88 -2.36
N GLY A 29 13.04 -6.66 -2.24
CA GLY A 29 13.59 -5.88 -3.35
C GLY A 29 14.88 -6.47 -3.94
N PHE A 30 15.62 -7.30 -3.18
CA PHE A 30 16.78 -8.04 -3.70
C PHE A 30 16.40 -9.22 -4.60
N ILE A 31 15.15 -9.68 -4.56
CA ILE A 31 14.69 -10.84 -5.31
C ILE A 31 14.18 -10.38 -6.67
N LEU A 32 14.87 -10.82 -7.73
CA LEU A 32 14.42 -10.68 -9.10
C LEU A 32 13.49 -11.84 -9.43
N ILE A 33 12.20 -11.55 -9.56
CA ILE A 33 11.17 -12.53 -9.90
C ILE A 33 10.95 -12.51 -11.42
N SER A 34 10.60 -13.66 -12.00
CA SER A 34 10.22 -13.74 -13.41
C SER A 34 9.00 -12.85 -13.73
N ASP A 35 8.92 -12.34 -14.95
CA ASP A 35 7.85 -11.43 -15.37
C ASP A 35 6.45 -12.02 -15.11
N LYS A 36 6.28 -13.32 -15.39
CA LYS A 36 5.03 -14.04 -15.10
C LYS A 36 4.65 -13.97 -13.62
N ALA A 37 5.58 -14.26 -12.71
CA ALA A 37 5.29 -14.24 -11.29
C ALA A 37 5.10 -12.81 -10.76
N TYR A 38 5.80 -11.82 -11.30
CA TYR A 38 5.52 -10.40 -11.03
C TYR A 38 4.09 -10.02 -11.41
N PHE A 39 3.66 -10.33 -12.64
CA PHE A 39 2.31 -10.01 -13.10
C PHE A 39 1.23 -10.74 -12.29
N VAL A 40 1.43 -12.03 -11.98
CA VAL A 40 0.49 -12.78 -11.12
C VAL A 40 0.37 -12.15 -9.73
N LEU A 41 1.49 -11.79 -9.09
CA LEU A 41 1.47 -11.13 -7.78
C LEU A 41 0.80 -9.76 -7.83
N LEU A 42 1.07 -8.97 -8.87
CA LEU A 42 0.45 -7.67 -9.08
C LEU A 42 -1.06 -7.80 -9.34
N ALA A 43 -1.50 -8.80 -10.13
CA ALA A 43 -2.90 -9.08 -10.37
C ALA A 43 -3.64 -9.42 -9.07
N LEU A 44 -3.06 -10.31 -8.26
CA LEU A 44 -3.60 -10.66 -6.95
C LEU A 44 -3.69 -9.44 -6.03
N ALA A 45 -2.66 -8.59 -6.01
CA ALA A 45 -2.67 -7.35 -5.23
C ALA A 45 -3.82 -6.41 -5.66
N LEU A 46 -4.01 -6.24 -6.98
CA LEU A 46 -5.07 -5.40 -7.53
C LEU A 46 -6.47 -5.98 -7.26
N LEU A 47 -6.64 -7.30 -7.33
CA LEU A 47 -7.89 -7.97 -6.97
C LEU A 47 -8.22 -7.77 -5.49
N VAL A 48 -7.24 -7.89 -4.60
CA VAL A 48 -7.42 -7.60 -3.17
C VAL A 48 -7.81 -6.14 -2.94
N ALA A 49 -7.18 -5.19 -3.65
CA ALA A 49 -7.55 -3.78 -3.59
C ALA A 49 -8.99 -3.53 -4.06
N ALA A 50 -9.38 -4.11 -5.20
CA ALA A 50 -10.70 -3.99 -5.78
C ALA A 50 -11.77 -4.61 -4.87
N PHE A 51 -11.51 -5.80 -4.33
CA PHE A 51 -12.38 -6.47 -3.37
C PHE A 51 -12.56 -5.64 -2.10
N ARG A 52 -11.47 -5.13 -1.50
CA ARG A 52 -11.54 -4.22 -0.34
C ARG A 52 -12.36 -2.97 -0.63
N LEU A 53 -12.28 -2.47 -1.86
CA LEU A 53 -13.01 -1.29 -2.28
C LEU A 53 -14.49 -1.60 -2.59
N ALA A 54 -14.83 -2.83 -2.96
CA ALA A 54 -16.20 -3.29 -3.14
C ALA A 54 -16.88 -3.57 -1.79
N MET A 55 -16.15 -4.16 -0.84
CA MET A 55 -16.61 -4.31 0.54
C MET A 55 -16.83 -2.91 1.13
N ASN A 56 -18.09 -2.51 1.30
CA ASN A 56 -18.46 -1.25 1.93
C ASN A 56 -17.71 -1.06 3.25
N ALA A 57 -16.78 -0.08 3.27
CA ALA A 57 -16.27 0.50 4.50
C ALA A 57 -17.44 1.25 5.12
N SER A 58 -18.31 0.52 5.80
CA SER A 58 -19.45 1.09 6.48
C SER A 58 -18.90 2.02 7.55
N ALA A 59 -19.35 3.28 7.55
CA ALA A 59 -19.01 4.29 8.56
C ALA A 59 -19.34 3.84 10.00
N LYS A 60 -20.04 2.70 10.17
CA LYS A 60 -20.26 2.03 11.45
C LYS A 60 -18.99 1.49 12.12
N ASP A 61 -17.86 1.32 11.41
CA ASP A 61 -16.61 0.81 11.98
C ASP A 61 -15.83 1.83 12.83
N GLU A 62 -16.24 3.11 12.87
CA GLU A 62 -15.55 4.14 13.68
C GLU A 62 -15.90 4.08 15.18
N ALA A 63 -16.97 3.37 15.58
CA ALA A 63 -17.49 3.38 16.95
C ALA A 63 -17.33 2.04 17.73
N GLY A 64 -16.75 1.01 17.10
CA GLY A 64 -16.52 -0.28 17.76
C GLY A 64 -15.22 -0.32 18.56
N GLU A 65 -15.19 -1.08 19.65
CA GLU A 65 -13.95 -1.42 20.35
C GLU A 65 -12.94 -2.03 19.37
N HIS A 66 -11.74 -1.46 19.31
CA HIS A 66 -10.65 -1.99 18.49
C HIS A 66 -9.96 -3.13 19.24
N ALA A 67 -9.79 -4.26 18.56
CA ALA A 67 -9.09 -5.40 19.14
C ALA A 67 -7.61 -5.03 19.37
N ALA A 68 -7.12 -5.30 20.59
CA ALA A 68 -5.70 -5.15 20.89
C ALA A 68 -4.93 -6.18 20.04
N VAL A 69 -4.01 -5.69 19.20
CA VAL A 69 -3.10 -6.55 18.44
C VAL A 69 -1.83 -6.79 19.26
N SER A 70 -1.38 -8.04 19.33
CA SER A 70 -0.14 -8.36 20.01
C SER A 70 1.06 -7.92 19.15
N VAL A 71 2.14 -7.52 19.81
CA VAL A 71 3.39 -7.10 19.15
C VAL A 71 3.95 -8.19 18.24
N PRO A 72 4.00 -9.49 18.63
CA PRO A 72 4.51 -10.54 17.75
C PRO A 72 3.69 -10.72 16.47
N VAL A 73 2.36 -10.65 16.56
CA VAL A 73 1.48 -10.75 15.38
C VAL A 73 1.72 -9.57 14.45
N SER A 74 1.84 -8.36 15.00
CA SER A 74 2.08 -7.16 14.21
C SER A 74 3.43 -7.20 13.49
N LEU A 75 4.48 -7.71 14.17
CA LEU A 75 5.80 -7.94 13.58
C LEU A 75 5.75 -8.97 12.44
N GLY A 76 5.09 -10.11 12.66
CA GLY A 76 4.95 -11.16 11.65
C GLY A 76 4.19 -10.70 10.41
N VAL A 77 3.08 -10.00 10.60
CA VAL A 77 2.31 -9.37 9.50
C VAL A 77 3.15 -8.32 8.81
N GLY A 78 3.86 -7.47 9.58
CA GLY A 78 4.77 -6.45 9.04
C GLY A 78 5.84 -7.06 8.14
N ALA A 79 6.49 -8.14 8.56
CA ALA A 79 7.50 -8.83 7.75
C ALA A 79 6.92 -9.43 6.47
N GLY A 80 5.83 -10.21 6.57
CA GLY A 80 5.23 -10.85 5.40
C GLY A 80 4.75 -9.83 4.37
N VAL A 81 4.03 -8.80 4.83
CA VAL A 81 3.53 -7.74 3.96
C VAL A 81 4.67 -6.87 3.43
N GLY A 82 5.68 -6.55 4.23
CA GLY A 82 6.86 -5.81 3.81
C GLY A 82 7.63 -6.55 2.72
N PHE A 83 7.89 -7.84 2.91
CA PHE A 83 8.56 -8.69 1.93
C PHE A 83 7.82 -8.72 0.58
N LEU A 84 6.52 -9.02 0.60
CA LEU A 84 5.68 -9.02 -0.60
C LEU A 84 5.65 -7.62 -1.25
N SER A 85 5.60 -6.56 -0.43
CA SER A 85 5.67 -5.20 -0.91
C SER A 85 6.98 -4.88 -1.61
N GLY A 86 8.12 -5.34 -1.09
CA GLY A 86 9.44 -5.14 -1.71
C GLY A 86 9.55 -5.84 -3.06
N ILE A 87 9.00 -7.06 -3.15
CA ILE A 87 8.91 -7.84 -4.38
C ILE A 87 8.05 -7.13 -5.43
N VAL A 88 6.81 -6.76 -5.08
CA VAL A 88 5.85 -6.21 -6.06
C VAL A 88 6.11 -4.72 -6.32
N GLY A 89 6.70 -3.99 -5.37
CA GLY A 89 7.04 -2.58 -5.50
C GLY A 89 5.91 -1.59 -5.20
N VAL A 90 4.79 -2.04 -4.61
CA VAL A 90 3.57 -1.23 -4.43
C VAL A 90 3.49 -0.57 -3.03
N GLY A 91 4.48 -0.77 -2.17
CA GLY A 91 4.54 -0.16 -0.82
C GLY A 91 3.64 -0.83 0.23
N GLY A 92 2.90 -1.89 -0.12
CA GLY A 92 2.32 -2.80 0.87
C GLY A 92 1.06 -2.32 1.59
N GLY A 93 0.69 -1.04 1.46
CA GLY A 93 -0.54 -0.50 2.03
C GLY A 93 -1.82 -1.17 1.49
N ILE A 94 -1.78 -1.70 0.26
CA ILE A 94 -2.87 -2.49 -0.34
C ILE A 94 -3.12 -3.80 0.42
N PHE A 95 -2.08 -4.40 1.01
CA PHE A 95 -2.17 -5.62 1.80
C PHE A 95 -2.42 -5.33 3.28
N LEU A 96 -1.73 -4.34 3.85
CA LEU A 96 -1.85 -4.03 5.28
C LEU A 96 -3.24 -3.46 5.63
N SER A 97 -3.82 -2.62 4.77
CA SER A 97 -5.12 -2.01 5.02
C SER A 97 -6.28 -3.00 5.22
N PRO A 98 -6.50 -4.01 4.34
CA PRO A 98 -7.55 -4.99 4.55
C PRO A 98 -7.31 -5.83 5.80
N ILE A 99 -6.07 -6.21 6.10
CA ILE A 99 -5.74 -6.96 7.32
C ILE A 99 -6.18 -6.16 8.55
N MET A 100 -5.78 -4.88 8.67
CA MET A 100 -6.14 -4.05 9.82
C MET A 100 -7.65 -3.84 9.98
N ILE A 101 -8.40 -3.77 8.88
CA ILE A 101 -9.86 -3.58 8.88
C ILE A 101 -10.58 -4.89 9.23
N ILE A 102 -10.23 -6.00 8.58
CA ILE A 102 -10.86 -7.31 8.79
C ILE A 102 -10.68 -7.78 10.25
N PHE A 103 -9.48 -7.59 10.81
CA PHE A 103 -9.20 -7.93 12.20
C PHE A 103 -9.60 -6.83 13.20
N LYS A 104 -10.24 -5.74 12.74
CA LYS A 104 -10.69 -4.61 13.58
C LYS A 104 -9.60 -4.03 14.49
N TRP A 105 -8.34 -4.03 14.04
CA TRP A 105 -7.20 -3.47 14.79
C TRP A 105 -7.22 -1.94 14.79
N ALA A 106 -7.82 -1.31 13.77
CA ALA A 106 -7.99 0.14 13.71
C ALA A 106 -9.12 0.56 12.76
N GLY A 107 -9.75 1.69 13.08
CA GLY A 107 -10.71 2.34 12.20
C GLY A 107 -10.08 2.86 10.90
N THR A 108 -10.93 3.13 9.89
CA THR A 108 -10.53 3.47 8.51
C THR A 108 -9.51 4.61 8.42
N LYS A 109 -9.67 5.68 9.21
CA LYS A 109 -8.74 6.84 9.21
C LYS A 109 -7.35 6.48 9.75
N ARG A 110 -7.29 5.72 10.86
CA ARG A 110 -6.02 5.26 11.45
C ARG A 110 -5.33 4.25 10.54
N THR A 111 -6.07 3.29 9.98
CA THR A 111 -5.56 2.33 9.00
C THR A 111 -4.97 3.05 7.79
N SER A 112 -5.66 4.06 7.25
CA SER A 112 -5.15 4.85 6.11
C SER A 112 -3.86 5.61 6.46
N ALA A 113 -3.76 6.13 7.68
CA ALA A 113 -2.55 6.81 8.15
C ALA A 113 -1.36 5.85 8.30
N VAL A 114 -1.57 4.69 8.93
CA VAL A 114 -0.54 3.64 9.09
C VAL A 114 -0.12 3.10 7.72
N ALA A 115 -1.07 2.81 6.83
CA ALA A 115 -0.78 2.33 5.48
C ALA A 115 0.02 3.36 4.66
N ALA A 116 -0.26 4.65 4.77
CA ALA A 116 0.52 5.69 4.09
C ALA A 116 1.99 5.73 4.56
N LEU A 117 2.22 5.62 5.88
CA LEU A 117 3.58 5.54 6.43
C LEU A 117 4.27 4.24 5.98
N PHE A 118 3.55 3.13 6.03
CA PHE A 118 4.02 1.82 5.58
C PHE A 118 4.45 1.83 4.11
N ILE A 119 3.67 2.48 3.23
CA ILE A 119 4.00 2.67 1.81
C ILE A 119 5.34 3.37 1.64
N VAL A 120 5.51 4.52 2.30
CA VAL A 120 6.73 5.31 2.14
C VAL A 120 7.97 4.52 2.57
N VAL A 121 7.95 3.93 3.77
CA VAL A 121 9.14 3.25 4.29
C VAL A 121 9.47 1.98 3.50
N ASN A 122 8.47 1.20 3.10
CA ASN A 122 8.70 -0.04 2.36
C ASN A 122 9.08 0.21 0.90
N SER A 123 8.56 1.28 0.28
CA SER A 123 8.99 1.68 -1.06
C SER A 123 10.45 2.14 -1.07
N ILE A 124 10.89 2.91 -0.07
CA ILE A 124 12.30 3.31 0.07
C ILE A 124 13.18 2.07 0.28
N ALA A 125 12.80 1.17 1.20
CA ALA A 125 13.55 -0.03 1.49
C ALA A 125 13.64 -0.98 0.27
N GLY A 126 12.52 -1.23 -0.40
CA GLY A 126 12.47 -2.09 -1.60
C GLY A 126 13.25 -1.48 -2.77
N LEU A 127 13.18 -0.16 -2.98
CA LEU A 127 13.98 0.52 -4.00
C LEU A 127 15.48 0.42 -3.70
N ALA A 128 15.89 0.65 -2.45
CA ALA A 128 17.27 0.48 -2.03
C ALA A 128 17.77 -0.95 -2.31
N GLY A 129 16.96 -1.96 -2.00
CA GLY A 129 17.28 -3.35 -2.31
C GLY A 129 17.48 -3.63 -3.80
N ARG A 130 16.63 -3.06 -4.66
CA ARG A 130 16.73 -3.21 -6.13
C ARG A 130 17.98 -2.53 -6.70
N ILE A 131 18.30 -1.33 -6.21
CA ILE A 131 19.51 -0.58 -6.63
C ILE A 131 20.76 -1.37 -6.25
N LEU A 132 20.84 -1.86 -5.01
CA LEU A 132 21.99 -2.65 -4.54
C LEU A 132 22.14 -3.97 -5.29
N LYS A 133 21.04 -4.56 -5.77
CA LYS A 133 21.07 -5.77 -6.59
C LYS A 133 21.60 -5.52 -8.02
N GLY A 134 21.80 -4.27 -8.41
CA GLY A 134 22.35 -3.89 -9.72
C GLY A 134 21.31 -3.36 -10.72
N SER A 135 20.10 -3.01 -10.26
CA SER A 135 19.13 -2.33 -11.13
C SER A 135 19.61 -0.91 -11.41
N SER A 136 19.94 -0.61 -12.67
CA SER A 136 20.27 0.74 -13.11
C SER A 136 19.00 1.49 -13.49
N PHE A 137 18.85 2.70 -12.95
CA PHE A 137 17.79 3.62 -13.35
C PHE A 137 18.43 4.72 -14.19
N GLY A 138 18.20 4.67 -15.50
CA GLY A 138 18.66 5.70 -16.44
C GLY A 138 17.83 6.98 -16.34
N GLY A 139 18.29 8.03 -17.03
CA GLY A 139 17.56 9.30 -17.15
C GLY A 139 16.18 9.16 -17.83
N GLU A 140 15.93 8.06 -18.55
CA GLU A 140 14.64 7.76 -19.19
C GLU A 140 13.45 7.67 -18.20
N PHE A 141 13.70 7.37 -16.93
CA PHE A 141 12.64 7.27 -15.92
C PHE A 141 12.26 8.62 -15.31
N LEU A 142 13.07 9.67 -15.52
CA LEU A 142 12.86 10.98 -14.91
C LEU A 142 11.48 11.61 -15.25
N PRO A 143 11.00 11.57 -16.51
CA PRO A 143 9.65 12.06 -16.83
C PRO A 143 8.56 11.27 -16.09
N LEU A 144 8.74 9.95 -15.96
CA LEU A 144 7.79 9.09 -15.28
C LEU A 144 7.72 9.40 -13.79
N ILE A 145 8.86 9.65 -13.15
CA ILE A 145 8.97 10.05 -11.74
C ILE A 145 8.25 11.39 -11.52
N VAL A 146 8.48 12.38 -12.39
CA VAL A 146 7.86 13.70 -12.28
C VAL A 146 6.35 13.61 -12.43
N VAL A 147 5.85 12.90 -13.45
CA VAL A 147 4.40 12.72 -13.67
C VAL A 147 3.76 11.96 -12.52
N ALA A 148 4.38 10.88 -12.04
CA ALA A 148 3.87 10.12 -10.90
C ALA A 148 3.84 10.95 -9.61
N PHE A 149 4.88 11.76 -9.37
CA PHE A 149 4.97 12.63 -8.20
C PHE A 149 3.91 13.73 -8.22
N LEU A 150 3.75 14.43 -9.35
CA LEU A 150 2.72 15.45 -9.52
C LEU A 150 1.32 14.86 -9.45
N GLY A 151 1.09 13.71 -10.09
CA GLY A 151 -0.17 12.98 -10.01
C GLY A 151 -0.52 12.56 -8.58
N GLY A 152 0.47 12.07 -7.81
CA GLY A 152 0.32 11.73 -6.40
C GLY A 152 0.00 12.93 -5.52
N LEU A 153 0.68 14.06 -5.73
CA LEU A 153 0.43 15.32 -5.03
C LEU A 153 -1.00 15.84 -5.28
N LEU A 154 -1.38 15.96 -6.55
CA LEU A 154 -2.71 16.43 -6.95
C LEU A 154 -3.80 15.46 -6.44
N GLY A 155 -3.61 14.16 -6.66
CA GLY A 155 -4.53 13.12 -6.20
C GLY A 155 -4.72 13.13 -4.69
N SER A 156 -3.64 13.26 -3.90
CA SER A 156 -3.73 13.37 -2.45
C SER A 156 -4.41 14.66 -1.99
N TYR A 157 -4.18 15.78 -2.67
CA TYR A 157 -4.80 17.07 -2.31
C TYR A 157 -6.31 17.05 -2.56
N TYR A 158 -6.73 16.68 -3.79
CA TYR A 158 -8.15 16.62 -4.14
C TYR A 158 -8.89 15.50 -3.39
N GLY A 159 -8.24 14.35 -3.20
CA GLY A 159 -8.81 13.22 -2.46
C GLY A 159 -9.03 13.50 -0.97
N ALA A 160 -8.20 14.33 -0.35
CA ALA A 160 -8.33 14.69 1.06
C ALA A 160 -9.32 15.85 1.31
N ASN A 161 -9.37 16.84 0.39
CA ASN A 161 -10.05 18.11 0.66
C ASN A 161 -11.31 18.37 -0.20
N ARG A 162 -11.50 17.69 -1.33
CA ARG A 162 -12.53 18.06 -2.33
C ARG A 162 -13.47 16.93 -2.72
N PHE A 163 -13.01 15.69 -2.76
CA PHE A 163 -13.85 14.56 -3.18
C PHE A 163 -14.61 13.93 -2.01
N SER A 164 -15.89 13.63 -2.22
CA SER A 164 -16.65 12.79 -1.29
C SER A 164 -16.11 11.36 -1.31
N GLY A 165 -16.24 10.64 -0.18
CA GLY A 165 -15.74 9.25 -0.08
C GLY A 165 -16.30 8.32 -1.16
N ILE A 166 -17.52 8.58 -1.64
CA ILE A 166 -18.16 7.84 -2.75
C ILE A 166 -17.48 8.11 -4.09
N VAL A 167 -17.14 9.36 -4.40
CA VAL A 167 -16.45 9.73 -5.65
C VAL A 167 -15.05 9.13 -5.67
N LEU A 168 -14.31 9.28 -4.56
CA LEU A 168 -12.97 8.71 -4.44
C LEU A 168 -13.00 7.19 -4.60
N ARG A 169 -13.98 6.52 -3.99
CA ARG A 169 -14.18 5.08 -4.14
C ARG A 169 -14.47 4.68 -5.59
N ARG A 170 -15.37 5.37 -6.31
CA ARG A 170 -15.64 5.07 -7.72
C ARG A 170 -14.41 5.28 -8.61
N LEU A 171 -13.70 6.39 -8.45
CA LEU A 171 -12.49 6.68 -9.23
C LEU A 171 -11.44 5.59 -9.02
N LEU A 172 -11.17 5.23 -7.76
CA LEU A 172 -10.23 4.15 -7.45
C LEU A 172 -10.70 2.80 -8.04
N SER A 173 -11.99 2.47 -7.96
CA SER A 173 -12.53 1.23 -8.53
C SER A 173 -12.33 1.17 -10.04
N ILE A 174 -12.60 2.27 -10.75
CA ILE A 174 -12.43 2.35 -12.20
C ILE A 174 -10.95 2.17 -12.57
N VAL A 175 -10.04 2.89 -11.89
CA VAL A 175 -8.60 2.79 -12.15
C VAL A 175 -8.08 1.38 -11.88
N LEU A 176 -8.50 0.75 -10.78
CA LEU A 176 -8.13 -0.62 -10.45
C LEU A 176 -8.67 -1.64 -11.46
N LEU A 177 -9.91 -1.47 -11.92
CA LEU A 177 -10.49 -2.32 -12.97
C LEU A 177 -9.71 -2.20 -14.27
N ILE A 178 -9.41 -0.97 -14.72
CA ILE A 178 -8.60 -0.73 -15.92
C ILE A 178 -7.22 -1.39 -15.76
N ALA A 179 -6.55 -1.20 -14.62
CA ALA A 179 -5.25 -1.80 -14.36
C ALA A 179 -5.30 -3.33 -14.37
N ALA A 180 -6.30 -3.93 -13.71
CA ALA A 180 -6.49 -5.37 -13.68
C ALA A 180 -6.77 -5.94 -15.09
N THR A 181 -7.65 -5.30 -15.86
CA THR A 181 -7.95 -5.72 -17.24
C THR A 181 -6.71 -5.62 -18.14
N LYS A 182 -5.97 -4.50 -18.09
CA LYS A 182 -4.73 -4.36 -18.88
C LYS A 182 -3.69 -5.41 -18.49
N LEU A 183 -3.60 -5.77 -17.21
CA LEU A 183 -2.66 -6.78 -16.73
C LEU A 183 -3.05 -8.17 -17.25
N VAL A 184 -4.32 -8.55 -17.15
CA VAL A 184 -4.80 -9.84 -17.68
C VAL A 184 -4.55 -9.91 -19.19
N LEU A 185 -4.85 -8.85 -19.94
CA LEU A 185 -4.58 -8.80 -21.38
C LEU A 185 -3.08 -8.86 -21.73
N ALA A 186 -2.19 -8.42 -20.84
CA ALA A 186 -0.75 -8.53 -21.05
C ALA A 186 -0.21 -9.94 -20.73
N LEU A 187 -1.00 -10.79 -20.07
CA LEU A 187 -0.62 -12.14 -19.68
C LEU A 187 -0.96 -13.20 -20.75
N PHE A 188 -1.84 -12.86 -21.70
CA PHE A 188 -2.27 -13.69 -22.83
C PHE A 188 -1.73 -13.12 -24.15
#